data_AF-X1K5S6-F1
#
_entry.id   AF-X1K5S6-F1
#
_cell.length_a   1.000
_cell.length_b   1.000
_cell.length_c   1.000
_cell.angle_alpha   90.00
_cell.angle_beta   90.00
_cell.angle_gamma   90.00
#
_symmetry.space_group_name_H-M   'P 1'
#
loop_
_entity.id
_entity.type
_entity.pdbx_description
1 polymer ?
#
loop_
_entity_poly.entity_id
_entity_poly.type
_entity_poly.pdbx_seq_one_letter_code
_entity_poly.pdbx_strand_id
1 'polypeptide(L)'
;SSIAVGTETAMQESFGSTCHGAGRVQSRSAAKRSLRGADVAQALAARGITVKTGSMGSLAEEASEAYKDVNEVVEVTHKAGISLKVAKAVPLGVIKG
;
A
#
# COMPACT_ATOMS: atom_id res chain seq x y z
N SER A 1 -6.08 -0.21 -2.18
CA SER A 1 -5.90 -1.68 -2.19
C SER A 1 -6.37 -2.26 -3.50
N SER A 2 -5.89 -3.43 -3.89
CA SER A 2 -6.30 -4.10 -5.13
C SER A 2 -6.78 -5.51 -4.82
N ILE A 3 -7.80 -5.96 -5.55
CA ILE A 3 -8.27 -7.34 -5.59
C ILE A 3 -7.79 -7.93 -6.91
N ALA A 4 -7.23 -9.12 -6.84
CA ALA A 4 -6.75 -9.87 -7.97
C ALA A 4 -7.19 -11.34 -7.87
N VAL A 5 -7.16 -12.05 -8.99
CA VAL A 5 -7.42 -13.48 -9.08
C VAL A 5 -6.14 -14.22 -9.45
N GLY A 6 -5.92 -15.39 -8.85
CA GLY A 6 -4.82 -16.28 -9.19
C GLY A 6 -4.96 -16.88 -10.59
N THR A 7 -3.88 -17.43 -11.12
CA THR A 7 -3.81 -17.98 -12.49
C THR A 7 -3.04 -19.29 -12.53
N GLU A 8 -3.24 -20.06 -13.60
CA GLU A 8 -2.42 -21.26 -13.87
C GLU A 8 -0.94 -20.91 -14.08
N THR A 9 -0.64 -19.75 -14.67
CA THR A 9 0.74 -19.24 -14.79
C THR A 9 1.40 -19.11 -13.41
N ALA A 10 0.66 -18.64 -12.39
CA ALA A 10 1.19 -18.60 -11.03
C ALA A 10 1.54 -19.99 -10.49
N MET A 11 0.71 -21.01 -10.78
CA MET A 11 0.98 -22.39 -10.38
C MET A 11 2.28 -22.91 -10.99
N GLN A 12 2.54 -22.56 -12.26
CA GLN A 12 3.72 -23.00 -13.01
C GLN A 12 5.00 -22.23 -12.63
N GLU A 13 4.91 -20.92 -12.39
CA GLU A 13 6.08 -20.05 -12.30
C GLU A 13 6.41 -19.59 -10.87
N SER A 14 5.43 -19.59 -9.96
CA SER A 14 5.58 -19.03 -8.61
C SER A 14 5.00 -19.92 -7.51
N PHE A 15 4.79 -21.22 -7.77
CA PHE A 15 4.16 -22.15 -6.83
C PHE A 15 2.79 -21.66 -6.32
N GLY A 16 2.01 -21.03 -7.19
CA GLY A 16 0.69 -20.47 -6.86
C GLY A 16 0.74 -19.19 -6.02
N SER A 17 1.84 -18.41 -6.11
CA SER A 17 2.05 -17.22 -5.28
C SER A 17 2.03 -15.91 -6.06
N THR A 18 1.75 -14.80 -5.37
CA THR A 18 1.76 -13.44 -5.94
C THR A 18 2.20 -12.39 -4.91
N CYS A 19 2.23 -11.10 -5.29
CA CYS A 19 2.62 -10.02 -4.38
C CYS A 19 1.58 -9.76 -3.28
N HIS A 20 2.02 -9.32 -2.11
CA HIS A 20 1.14 -8.97 -0.98
C HIS A 20 0.92 -7.45 -0.82
N GLY A 21 1.61 -6.61 -1.60
CA GLY A 21 1.54 -5.15 -1.50
C GLY A 21 2.80 -4.45 -2.00
N ALA A 22 2.88 -3.13 -1.77
CA ALA A 22 3.94 -2.27 -2.28
C ALA A 22 5.35 -2.60 -1.77
N GLY A 23 5.48 -3.07 -0.53
CA GLY A 23 6.77 -3.14 0.15
C GLY A 23 7.34 -1.75 0.49
N ARG A 24 8.18 -1.68 1.53
CA ARG A 24 8.75 -0.41 2.02
C ARG A 24 9.95 0.01 1.19
N VAL A 25 10.10 1.32 0.98
CA VAL A 25 11.31 1.95 0.45
C VAL A 25 12.13 2.64 1.54
N GLN A 26 11.53 2.90 2.70
CA GLN A 26 12.18 3.50 3.86
C GLN A 26 11.98 2.65 5.11
N SER A 27 12.99 2.62 5.99
CA SER A 27 12.81 2.09 7.35
C SER A 27 11.80 2.95 8.13
N ARG A 28 11.17 2.37 9.16
CA ARG A 28 10.22 3.09 10.02
C ARG A 28 10.85 4.35 10.65
N SER A 29 12.08 4.20 11.16
CA SER A 29 12.82 5.31 11.76
C SER A 29 13.18 6.39 10.74
N ALA A 30 13.48 6.02 9.49
CA ALA A 30 13.73 7.00 8.43
C ALA A 30 12.46 7.77 8.04
N ALA A 31 11.32 7.08 7.93
CA ALA A 31 10.02 7.71 7.67
C ALA A 31 9.64 8.70 8.78
N LYS A 32 9.78 8.31 10.06
CA LYS A 32 9.52 9.19 11.21
C LYS A 32 10.37 10.46 11.25
N ARG A 33 11.60 10.42 10.73
CA ARG A 33 12.48 11.60 10.70
C ARG A 33 12.19 12.53 9.52
N SER A 34 11.70 11.97 8.42
CA SER A 34 11.46 12.71 7.17
C SER A 34 10.04 13.24 7.06
N LEU A 35 9.08 12.61 7.73
CA LEU A 35 7.66 12.90 7.63
C LEU A 35 7.08 13.24 9.00
N ARG A 36 6.22 14.25 9.04
CA ARG A 36 5.43 14.58 10.24
C ARG A 36 4.04 13.98 10.08
N GLY A 37 3.56 13.27 11.11
CA GLY A 37 2.23 12.66 11.07
C GLY A 37 1.10 13.66 10.83
N ALA A 38 1.24 14.90 11.30
CA ALA A 38 0.28 15.97 11.04
C ALA A 38 0.15 16.30 9.55
N ASP A 39 1.27 16.40 8.83
CA ASP A 39 1.29 16.69 7.40
C ASP A 39 0.65 15.54 6.61
N VAL A 40 0.94 14.28 7.02
CA VAL A 40 0.32 13.08 6.44
C VAL A 40 -1.20 13.07 6.67
N ALA A 41 -1.66 13.40 7.88
CA ALA A 41 -3.08 13.49 8.19
C ALA A 41 -3.78 14.56 7.34
N GLN A 42 -3.14 15.73 7.18
CA GLN A 42 -3.66 16.82 6.36
C GLN A 42 -3.75 16.43 4.89
N ALA A 43 -2.72 15.77 4.35
CA ALA A 43 -2.73 15.28 2.97
C ALA A 43 -3.82 14.23 2.72
N LEU A 44 -4.07 13.34 3.68
CA LEU A 44 -5.15 12.36 3.60
C LEU A 44 -6.53 13.02 3.69
N ALA A 45 -6.71 14.00 4.59
CA ALA A 45 -7.95 14.76 4.71
C ALA A 45 -8.27 15.56 3.43
N ALA A 46 -7.26 16.17 2.80
CA ALA A 46 -7.41 16.87 1.52
C ALA A 46 -7.86 15.93 0.37
N ARG A 47 -7.64 14.62 0.50
CA ARG A 47 -8.10 13.58 -0.43
C ARG A 47 -9.46 12.98 -0.04
N GLY A 48 -10.13 13.53 0.98
CA GLY A 48 -11.40 13.01 1.50
C GLY A 48 -11.26 11.76 2.36
N ILE A 49 -10.07 11.46 2.86
CA ILE A 49 -9.80 10.26 3.67
C ILE A 49 -9.75 10.65 5.15
N THR A 50 -10.73 10.18 5.93
CA THR A 50 -10.77 10.45 7.37
C THR A 50 -9.79 9.56 8.14
N VAL A 51 -8.91 10.16 8.95
CA VAL A 51 -7.91 9.39 9.73
C VAL A 51 -8.22 9.47 11.22
N LYS A 52 -8.18 8.32 11.91
CA LYS A 52 -8.10 8.24 13.37
C LYS A 52 -6.87 7.43 13.77
N THR A 53 -6.03 7.98 14.62
CA THR A 53 -4.83 7.28 15.10
C THR A 53 -4.54 7.53 16.57
N GLY A 54 -3.96 6.53 17.24
CA GLY A 54 -3.43 6.67 18.60
C GLY A 54 -2.05 7.34 18.67
N SER A 55 -1.33 7.44 17.55
CA SER A 55 0.01 8.01 17.51
C SER A 55 0.33 8.65 16.16
N MET A 56 0.62 9.96 16.18
CA MET A 56 1.09 10.68 14.98
C MET A 56 2.43 10.15 14.47
N GLY A 57 3.28 9.65 15.36
CA GLY A 57 4.52 8.99 14.97
C GLY A 57 4.27 7.71 14.18
N SER A 58 3.26 6.92 14.57
CA SER A 58 2.87 5.70 13.83
C SER A 58 2.25 6.04 12.47
N LEU A 59 1.50 7.14 12.38
CA LEU A 59 0.97 7.63 11.10
C LEU A 59 2.09 8.03 10.13
N ALA A 60 3.16 8.66 10.63
CA ALA A 60 4.33 9.00 9.82
C ALA A 60 5.09 7.75 9.31
N GLU A 61 5.16 6.67 10.09
CA GLU A 61 5.79 5.42 9.65
C GLU A 61 5.07 4.78 8.47
N GLU A 62 3.76 5.00 8.37
CA GLU A 62 2.85 4.35 7.42
C GLU A 62 2.43 5.27 6.26
N ALA A 63 3.07 6.44 6.16
CA ALA A 63 2.85 7.36 5.06
C ALA A 63 3.11 6.69 3.71
N SER A 64 2.36 7.09 2.68
CA SER A 64 2.41 6.44 1.36
C SER A 64 3.80 6.53 0.72
N GLU A 65 4.52 7.60 1.03
CA GLU A 65 5.88 7.92 0.62
C GLU A 65 6.94 6.95 1.19
N ALA A 66 6.61 6.22 2.25
CA ALA A 66 7.48 5.19 2.82
C ALA A 66 7.38 3.84 2.08
N TYR A 67 6.46 3.71 1.12
CA TYR A 67 6.16 2.51 0.34
C TYR A 67 6.38 2.74 -1.16
N LYS A 68 6.57 1.67 -1.93
CA LYS A 68 6.50 1.74 -3.40
C LYS A 68 5.08 2.09 -3.86
N ASP A 69 4.92 2.45 -5.13
CA ASP A 69 3.57 2.53 -5.70
C ASP A 69 2.97 1.12 -5.81
N VAL A 70 1.90 0.86 -5.05
CA VAL A 70 1.18 -0.41 -5.10
C VAL A 70 0.58 -0.69 -6.47
N ASN A 71 0.24 0.35 -7.24
CA ASN A 71 -0.29 0.18 -8.59
C ASN A 71 0.78 -0.39 -9.52
N GLU A 72 2.03 0.04 -9.37
CA GLU A 72 3.15 -0.48 -10.15
C GLU A 72 3.40 -1.95 -9.82
N VAL A 73 3.42 -2.31 -8.53
CA VAL A 73 3.63 -3.70 -8.11
C VAL A 73 2.54 -4.63 -8.65
N VAL A 74 1.27 -4.20 -8.58
CA VAL A 74 0.13 -4.97 -9.12
C VAL A 74 0.17 -5.04 -10.65
N GLU A 75 0.65 -3.98 -11.32
CA GLU A 75 0.80 -4.00 -12.78
C GLU A 75 1.85 -5.02 -13.24
N VAL A 76 2.94 -5.15 -12.49
CA VAL A 76 3.99 -6.14 -12.79
C VAL A 76 3.45 -7.56 -12.70
N THR A 77 2.75 -7.91 -11.61
CA THR A 77 2.19 -9.27 -11.46
C THR A 77 1.08 -9.56 -12.46
N HIS A 78 0.33 -8.52 -12.87
CA HIS A 78 -0.64 -8.61 -13.95
C HIS A 78 -0.02 -8.90 -15.31
N LYS A 79 1.02 -8.16 -15.68
CA LYS A 79 1.72 -8.36 -16.95
C LYS A 79 2.48 -9.67 -17.00
N ALA A 80 3.03 -10.11 -15.87
CA ALA A 80 3.63 -11.44 -15.73
C ALA A 80 2.60 -12.57 -15.80
N GLY A 81 1.30 -12.27 -15.72
CA GLY A 81 0.23 -13.26 -15.79
C GLY A 81 0.07 -14.08 -14.51
N ILE A 82 0.85 -13.85 -13.45
CA ILE A 82 0.76 -14.60 -12.17
C ILE A 82 -0.39 -14.12 -11.26
N SER A 83 -1.03 -12.99 -11.55
CA SER A 83 -2.32 -12.62 -10.96
C SER A 83 -3.03 -11.59 -11.85
N LEU A 84 -4.36 -11.65 -11.99
CA LEU A 84 -5.10 -10.71 -12.84
C LEU A 84 -5.87 -9.69 -12.00
N LYS A 85 -5.79 -8.40 -12.35
CA LYS A 85 -6.51 -7.31 -11.67
C LYS A 85 -8.02 -7.53 -11.81
N VAL A 86 -8.74 -7.43 -10.68
CA VAL A 86 -10.21 -7.52 -10.63
C VAL A 86 -10.80 -6.18 -10.24
N ALA A 87 -10.33 -5.58 -9.16
CA ALA A 87 -10.87 -4.31 -8.66
C ALA A 87 -9.83 -3.51 -7.89
N LYS A 88 -10.05 -2.19 -7.81
CA LYS A 88 -9.25 -1.27 -6.98
C LYS A 88 -10.17 -0.60 -5.96
N ALA A 89 -9.80 -0.71 -4.69
CA ALA A 89 -10.48 -0.04 -3.59
C ALA A 89 -9.78 1.28 -3.26
N VAL A 90 -10.57 2.35 -3.14
CA VAL A 90 -10.16 3.68 -2.68
C VAL A 90 -10.64 3.85 -1.24
N PRO A 91 -9.75 4.18 -0.28
CA PRO A 91 -10.16 4.32 1.11
C PRO A 91 -11.00 5.59 1.32
N LEU A 92 -12.03 5.47 2.18
CA LEU A 92 -12.80 6.62 2.70
C LEU A 92 -12.33 7.03 4.11
N GLY A 93 -11.74 6.08 4.84
CA GLY A 93 -11.17 6.34 6.15
C GLY A 93 -10.17 5.27 6.58
N VAL A 94 -9.29 5.65 7.50
CA VAL A 94 -8.22 4.81 8.05
C VAL A 94 -8.20 4.96 9.57
N ILE A 95 -8.32 3.85 10.28
CA ILE A 95 -8.17 3.79 11.74
C ILE A 95 -6.90 3.00 12.04
N LYS A 96 -5.96 3.60 12.77
CA LYS A 96 -4.63 3.01 13.00
C LYS A 96 -4.17 3.15 14.45
N GLY A 97 -3.99 2.00 15.11
CA GLY A 97 -3.23 1.84 16.36
C GLY A 97 -1.73 1.73 16.10
#